data_AF-A0A938U393-F1
#
_entry.id   AF-A0A938U393-F1
#
_cell.length_a   1.000
_cell.length_b   1.000
_cell.length_c   1.000
_cell.angle_alpha   90.00
_cell.angle_beta   90.00
_cell.angle_gamma   90.00
#
_symmetry.space_group_name_H-M   'P 1'
#
loop_
_entity.id
_entity.type
_entity.pdbx_description
1 polymer ?
#
loop_
_entity_poly.entity_id
_entity_poly.type
_entity_poly.pdbx_seq_one_letter_code
_entity_poly.pdbx_strand_id
1 'polypeptide(L)'
;MRRRPSPTMNPLVSPAPRLSRRQLLLAASAVGVGAALPPRAARAQPRREGALPERLLFVVAAAGGASILDAFLPVVDVEAGAAAATLAVQPGSLVDTVGGLRCVGRRGGDLAGLDVGARFLQRTFLQKHGGDTVVMTVESTSVNHLVGQKRMVTGANVNGGRTIQEATALVHGLSSPLPNVNMAQGGYVERGDDVTVDRRALPEAVADARTFPLSLHGSRGVKHAPSAALVERARRVRDALESESPFGRTFAHAPLRQAVLDARARFVPDAEHRDLVTKLMLVPDAPGAFPLAASGLAESPDGARVREKFPRLIGDSFEAQAAMAFLLAKHGVAQAITLSPSFSPVLEGITMENPPLAFDFSHNDHPGTQNAMWSRVLRVVDGLIDLLKAEPDGEGATLWDRSLVYVATDFGREKVRPVDANVFGTGHHLNNGVVMVSPLLRGGRVYGGVDPTTLLTYGFDPSSGEARPGTVMREGDVYAVIAGAMGVEYPGRRAFPALVR
;
A
#
# COMPACT_ATOMS: atom_id res chain seq x y z
N MET A 1 17.19 58.38 -62.58
CA MET A 1 15.74 58.29 -62.89
C MET A 1 15.19 57.03 -62.23
N ARG A 2 14.04 56.97 -61.53
CA ARG A 2 12.96 57.94 -61.27
C ARG A 2 12.51 57.90 -59.78
N ARG A 3 12.29 59.10 -59.22
CA ARG A 3 11.28 59.53 -58.21
C ARG A 3 10.71 58.55 -57.15
N ARG A 4 10.76 59.00 -55.88
CA ARG A 4 9.82 58.64 -54.79
C ARG A 4 8.37 59.02 -55.18
N PRO A 5 7.36 58.47 -54.48
CA PRO A 5 6.70 59.33 -53.48
C PRO A 5 6.41 58.65 -52.11
N SER A 6 6.36 59.49 -51.08
CA SER A 6 5.55 59.34 -49.86
C SER A 6 4.43 60.39 -49.95
N PRO A 7 3.25 60.31 -49.28
CA PRO A 7 3.04 60.01 -47.86
C PRO A 7 1.98 58.85 -47.69
N THR A 8 1.12 58.68 -46.66
CA THR A 8 0.67 59.52 -45.53
C THR A 8 0.05 58.70 -44.36
N MET A 9 0.07 59.28 -43.14
CA MET A 9 -0.90 59.15 -42.02
C MET A 9 -1.45 57.79 -41.54
N ASN A 10 -1.06 57.45 -40.31
CA ASN A 10 -1.92 56.83 -39.27
C ASN A 10 -3.07 57.80 -38.86
N PRO A 11 -4.16 57.40 -38.14
CA PRO A 11 -4.20 56.30 -37.15
C PRO A 11 -5.49 55.44 -37.12
N LEU A 12 -5.52 54.43 -36.24
CA LEU A 12 -6.59 54.23 -35.23
C LEU A 12 -6.22 53.06 -34.30
N VAL A 13 -5.58 53.38 -33.17
CA VAL A 13 -5.41 52.42 -32.06
C VAL A 13 -6.72 52.37 -31.29
N SER A 14 -7.40 51.21 -31.29
CA SER A 14 -8.57 50.99 -30.44
C SER A 14 -8.16 51.10 -28.96
N PRO A 15 -8.82 51.96 -28.15
CA PRO A 15 -8.52 52.02 -26.73
C PRO A 15 -8.96 50.72 -26.05
N ALA A 16 -8.06 50.11 -25.27
CA ALA A 16 -8.43 49.03 -24.36
C ALA A 16 -9.54 49.50 -23.40
N PRO A 17 -10.52 48.65 -23.05
CA PRO A 17 -11.66 49.06 -22.25
C PRO A 17 -11.20 49.54 -20.87
N ARG A 18 -11.45 50.82 -20.57
CA ARG A 18 -11.21 51.40 -19.25
C ARG A 18 -12.21 50.79 -18.26
N LEU A 19 -11.72 49.93 -17.38
CA LEU A 19 -12.48 49.43 -16.23
C LEU A 19 -13.05 50.61 -15.45
N SER A 20 -14.37 50.64 -15.28
CA SER A 20 -15.02 51.74 -14.56
C SER A 20 -14.73 51.63 -13.05
N ARG A 21 -14.66 52.77 -12.35
CA ARG A 21 -14.57 52.80 -10.87
C ARG A 21 -15.68 51.96 -10.20
N ARG A 22 -16.83 51.79 -10.86
CA ARG A 22 -17.96 50.99 -10.38
C ARG A 22 -17.71 49.47 -10.47
N GLN A 23 -16.95 49.01 -11.48
CA GLN A 23 -16.49 47.61 -11.57
C GLN A 23 -15.36 47.32 -10.58
N LEU A 24 -14.48 48.30 -10.32
CA LEU A 24 -13.39 48.16 -9.35
C LEU A 24 -13.91 48.06 -7.89
N LEU A 25 -15.03 48.73 -7.59
CA LEU A 25 -15.72 48.61 -6.29
C LEU A 25 -16.50 47.29 -6.12
N LEU A 26 -16.98 46.69 -7.22
CA LEU A 26 -17.60 45.34 -7.20
C LEU A 26 -16.57 44.20 -7.05
N ALA A 27 -15.31 44.45 -7.41
CA ALA A 27 -14.20 43.52 -7.16
C ALA A 27 -13.64 43.62 -5.72
N ALA A 28 -13.87 44.76 -5.03
CA ALA A 28 -13.34 45.02 -3.70
C ALA A 28 -14.24 44.51 -2.55
N SER A 29 -15.52 44.21 -2.81
CA SER A 29 -16.48 43.74 -1.79
C SER A 29 -16.45 42.23 -1.53
N ALA A 30 -15.55 41.48 -2.18
CA ALA A 30 -15.38 40.03 -1.99
C ALA A 30 -14.29 39.66 -0.96
N VAL A 31 -13.69 40.64 -0.28
CA VAL A 31 -12.63 40.42 0.72
C VAL A 31 -13.05 41.08 2.04
N GLY A 32 -13.50 40.26 3.01
CA GLY A 32 -13.65 40.76 4.39
C GLY A 32 -14.84 40.27 5.22
N VAL A 33 -15.10 38.96 5.32
CA VAL A 33 -15.63 38.37 6.56
C VAL A 33 -14.90 37.06 6.84
N GLY A 34 -13.93 37.11 7.75
CA GLY A 34 -13.30 35.91 8.30
C GLY A 34 -14.19 35.30 9.37
N ALA A 35 -15.12 34.43 8.97
CA ALA A 35 -15.83 33.54 9.87
C ALA A 35 -15.15 32.16 9.85
N ALA A 36 -14.97 31.56 11.03
CA ALA A 36 -14.42 30.22 11.17
C ALA A 36 -15.36 29.18 10.53
N LEU A 37 -15.08 28.81 9.28
CA LEU A 37 -15.68 27.66 8.63
C LEU A 37 -14.90 26.40 9.05
N PRO A 38 -15.57 25.28 9.37
CA PRO A 38 -14.89 24.01 9.55
C PRO A 38 -14.14 23.66 8.25
N PRO A 39 -13.06 22.85 8.32
CA PRO A 39 -12.34 22.44 7.13
C PRO A 39 -13.31 21.78 6.16
N ARG A 40 -13.56 22.43 5.02
CA ARG A 40 -14.36 21.86 3.95
C ARG A 40 -13.66 20.57 3.52
N ALA A 41 -14.30 19.43 3.78
CA ALA A 41 -13.92 18.14 3.24
C ALA A 41 -13.57 18.31 1.75
N ALA A 42 -12.50 17.64 1.32
CA ALA A 42 -12.01 17.74 -0.05
C ALA A 42 -13.19 17.49 -1.01
N ARG A 43 -13.55 18.51 -1.79
CA ARG A 43 -14.79 18.52 -2.55
C ARG A 43 -14.70 17.42 -3.60
N ALA A 44 -15.40 16.31 -3.38
CA ALA A 44 -15.43 15.18 -4.30
C ALA A 44 -15.73 15.71 -5.72
N GLN A 45 -14.89 15.34 -6.69
CA GLN A 45 -15.19 15.63 -8.08
C GLN A 45 -16.45 14.83 -8.44
N PRO A 46 -17.46 15.44 -9.11
CA PRO A 46 -18.66 14.72 -9.48
C PRO A 46 -18.28 13.55 -10.39
N ARG A 47 -18.60 12.32 -9.95
CA ARG A 47 -18.36 11.11 -10.74
C ARG A 47 -19.06 11.23 -12.09
N ARG A 48 -18.41 10.72 -13.14
CA ARG A 48 -19.10 10.45 -14.41
C ARG A 48 -20.10 9.33 -14.17
N GLU A 49 -21.33 9.55 -14.63
CA GLU A 49 -22.41 8.56 -14.58
C GLU A 49 -21.96 7.28 -15.31
N GLY A 50 -22.06 6.12 -14.64
CA GLY A 50 -21.58 4.83 -15.16
C GLY A 50 -20.10 4.50 -14.90
N ALA A 51 -19.31 5.35 -14.24
CA ALA A 51 -17.97 4.98 -13.78
C ALA A 51 -18.02 3.98 -12.60
N LEU A 52 -17.12 2.99 -12.57
CA LEU A 52 -16.95 2.11 -11.42
C LEU A 52 -16.61 2.92 -10.15
N PRO A 53 -17.08 2.51 -8.96
CA PRO A 53 -16.63 3.11 -7.70
C PRO A 53 -15.11 2.97 -7.57
N GLU A 54 -14.44 4.09 -7.30
CA GLU A 54 -12.99 4.12 -7.10
C GLU A 54 -12.60 3.16 -5.96
N ARG A 55 -11.67 2.24 -6.23
CA ARG A 55 -11.21 1.23 -5.28
C ARG A 55 -9.81 1.52 -4.73
N LEU A 56 -9.53 1.03 -3.52
CA LEU A 56 -8.25 1.14 -2.83
C LEU A 56 -7.64 -0.25 -2.61
N LEU A 57 -6.39 -0.45 -3.02
CA LEU A 57 -5.63 -1.68 -2.80
C LEU A 57 -4.47 -1.42 -1.84
N PHE A 58 -4.40 -2.21 -0.78
CA PHE A 58 -3.29 -2.25 0.16
C PHE A 58 -2.59 -3.61 0.04
N VAL A 59 -1.36 -3.65 -0.46
CA VAL A 59 -0.55 -4.87 -0.54
C VAL A 59 0.41 -4.91 0.63
N VAL A 60 0.17 -5.83 1.56
CA VAL A 60 0.95 -6.02 2.79
C VAL A 60 1.87 -7.23 2.60
N ALA A 61 3.15 -6.97 2.41
CA ALA A 61 4.14 -8.02 2.17
C ALA A 61 4.50 -8.79 3.45
N ALA A 62 3.98 -10.02 3.56
CA ALA A 62 4.42 -11.03 4.51
C ALA A 62 5.63 -11.79 3.91
N ALA A 63 6.70 -11.04 3.68
CA ALA A 63 7.91 -11.49 3.00
C ALA A 63 8.71 -12.50 3.85
N GLY A 64 9.29 -13.51 3.17
CA GLY A 64 10.09 -14.54 3.82
C GLY A 64 9.30 -15.79 4.15
N GLY A 65 8.29 -16.16 3.36
CA GLY A 65 7.55 -17.41 3.53
C GLY A 65 6.69 -17.43 4.79
N ALA A 66 5.68 -16.57 4.84
CA ALA A 66 4.64 -16.61 5.87
C ALA A 66 3.73 -17.82 5.67
N SER A 67 3.87 -18.82 6.52
CA SER A 67 3.15 -20.09 6.48
C SER A 67 1.70 -19.89 6.90
N ILE A 68 0.76 -20.23 6.01
CA ILE A 68 -0.67 -20.13 6.32
C ILE A 68 -1.11 -21.11 7.42
N LEU A 69 -0.34 -22.18 7.64
CA LEU A 69 -0.57 -23.21 8.64
C LEU A 69 -0.29 -22.72 10.08
N ASP A 70 0.53 -21.68 10.20
CA ASP A 70 0.88 -21.03 11.48
C ASP A 70 0.00 -19.80 11.77
N ALA A 71 -1.02 -19.60 10.94
CA ALA A 71 -2.09 -18.66 11.20
C ALA A 71 -3.47 -19.25 10.94
N PHE A 72 -3.95 -19.22 9.69
CA PHE A 72 -5.38 -19.38 9.38
C PHE A 72 -5.78 -20.77 8.86
N LEU A 73 -4.83 -21.65 8.59
CA LEU A 73 -5.03 -23.06 8.25
C LEU A 73 -4.26 -24.04 9.19
N PRO A 74 -4.29 -23.85 10.52
CA PRO A 74 -3.62 -24.75 11.42
C PRO A 74 -4.30 -26.12 11.40
N VAL A 75 -3.47 -27.17 11.31
CA VAL A 75 -3.84 -28.54 11.61
C VAL A 75 -3.38 -28.83 13.03
N VAL A 76 -4.27 -29.41 13.84
CA VAL A 76 -3.91 -29.82 15.21
C VAL A 76 -3.35 -31.23 15.26
N ASP A 77 -2.52 -31.50 16.26
CA ASP A 77 -1.98 -32.83 16.60
C ASP A 77 -2.98 -33.99 16.44
N VAL A 78 -4.19 -33.87 17.01
CA VAL A 78 -5.23 -34.91 16.93
C VAL A 78 -5.81 -35.13 15.53
N GLU A 79 -5.71 -34.15 14.62
CA GLU A 79 -6.17 -34.28 13.23
C GLU A 79 -5.14 -35.03 12.37
N ALA A 80 -3.85 -34.84 12.63
CA ALA A 80 -2.75 -35.52 11.94
C ALA A 80 -2.49 -36.95 12.44
N GLY A 81 -3.00 -37.30 13.63
CA GLY A 81 -2.85 -38.63 14.21
C GLY A 81 -1.39 -39.07 14.35
N ALA A 82 -1.05 -40.26 13.88
CA ALA A 82 0.32 -40.78 13.95
C ALA A 82 1.37 -39.91 13.20
N ALA A 83 0.96 -39.13 12.21
CA ALA A 83 1.88 -38.25 11.48
C ALA A 83 2.27 -36.99 12.28
N ALA A 84 1.52 -36.63 13.34
CA ALA A 84 1.76 -35.46 14.17
C ALA A 84 3.18 -35.37 14.75
N ALA A 85 3.80 -36.52 15.03
CA ALA A 85 5.18 -36.60 15.54
C ALA A 85 6.22 -36.01 14.57
N THR A 86 5.96 -36.02 13.27
CA THR A 86 6.90 -35.58 12.22
C THR A 86 6.43 -34.37 11.41
N LEU A 87 5.18 -33.94 11.59
CA LEU A 87 4.59 -32.81 10.89
C LEU A 87 4.57 -31.55 11.76
N ALA A 88 4.67 -30.37 11.12
CA ALA A 88 4.61 -29.05 11.75
C ALA A 88 3.17 -28.66 12.19
N VAL A 89 2.55 -29.52 13.01
CA VAL A 89 1.22 -29.32 13.58
C VAL A 89 1.23 -28.35 14.76
N GLN A 90 0.06 -27.78 15.08
CA GLN A 90 -0.15 -26.98 16.28
C GLN A 90 -0.72 -27.87 17.41
N PRO A 91 -0.38 -27.62 18.69
CA PRO A 91 -1.11 -28.20 19.80
C PRO A 91 -2.58 -27.78 19.76
N GLY A 92 -3.52 -28.70 20.00
CA GLY A 92 -4.96 -28.38 19.99
C GLY A 92 -5.36 -27.24 20.94
N SER A 93 -4.64 -27.07 22.06
CA SER A 93 -4.83 -25.98 23.03
C SER A 93 -4.40 -24.59 22.54
N LEU A 94 -3.65 -24.51 21.42
CA LEU A 94 -3.20 -23.26 20.81
C LEU A 94 -4.00 -22.88 19.56
N VAL A 95 -5.06 -23.63 19.20
CA VAL A 95 -5.87 -23.34 18.01
C VAL A 95 -7.28 -22.92 18.40
N ASP A 96 -7.63 -21.68 18.09
CA ASP A 96 -8.95 -21.12 18.25
C ASP A 96 -9.75 -21.17 16.94
N THR A 97 -11.09 -21.12 17.05
CA THR A 97 -12.00 -20.98 15.90
C THR A 97 -12.89 -19.75 16.11
N VAL A 98 -13.01 -18.91 15.08
CA VAL A 98 -13.79 -17.67 15.08
C VAL A 98 -14.61 -17.62 13.79
N GLY A 99 -15.91 -17.87 13.89
CA GLY A 99 -16.77 -18.06 12.71
C GLY A 99 -16.33 -19.28 11.91
N GLY A 100 -16.19 -19.14 10.59
CA GLY A 100 -15.69 -20.19 9.68
C GLY A 100 -14.17 -20.21 9.50
N LEU A 101 -13.41 -19.58 10.39
CA LEU A 101 -11.95 -19.46 10.30
C LEU A 101 -11.27 -19.95 11.58
N ARG A 102 -10.11 -20.60 11.45
CA ARG A 102 -9.23 -20.96 12.57
C ARG A 102 -8.13 -19.90 12.73
N CYS A 103 -7.53 -19.83 13.90
CA CYS A 103 -6.33 -19.05 14.14
C CYS A 103 -5.41 -19.69 15.20
N VAL A 104 -4.11 -19.43 15.11
CA VAL A 104 -3.16 -19.81 16.16
C VAL A 104 -3.13 -18.75 17.26
N GLY A 105 -3.23 -19.19 18.51
CA GLY A 105 -3.13 -18.36 19.71
C GLY A 105 -1.71 -17.86 19.95
N ARG A 106 -1.43 -17.39 21.18
CA ARG A 106 -0.06 -17.03 21.57
C ARG A 106 0.76 -18.30 21.73
N ARG A 107 1.66 -18.55 20.78
CA ARG A 107 2.79 -19.47 20.95
C ARG A 107 3.94 -18.65 21.53
N GLY A 108 4.53 -19.11 22.63
CA GLY A 108 5.78 -18.53 23.12
C GLY A 108 6.90 -18.82 22.12
N GLY A 109 7.95 -18.00 22.15
CA GLY A 109 9.15 -18.22 21.34
C GLY A 109 10.33 -17.49 21.96
N ASP A 110 11.51 -18.08 21.80
CA ASP A 110 12.79 -17.52 22.23
C ASP A 110 13.71 -17.48 21.01
N LEU A 111 13.85 -16.31 20.38
CA LEU A 111 14.78 -16.12 19.26
C LEU A 111 16.11 -15.61 19.80
N ALA A 112 17.00 -16.56 20.08
CA ALA A 112 18.38 -16.31 20.52
C ALA A 112 18.52 -15.57 21.87
N GLY A 113 17.70 -15.93 22.85
CA GLY A 113 17.67 -15.35 24.20
C GLY A 113 16.72 -14.15 24.33
N LEU A 114 15.86 -13.91 23.34
CA LEU A 114 14.96 -12.77 23.25
C LEU A 114 13.52 -13.24 23.10
N ASP A 115 12.63 -12.73 23.96
CA ASP A 115 11.19 -12.96 23.85
C ASP A 115 10.68 -12.42 22.51
N VAL A 116 9.97 -13.29 21.77
CA VAL A 116 9.27 -12.94 20.53
C VAL A 116 7.77 -13.10 20.69
N GLY A 117 7.22 -12.37 21.65
CA GLY A 117 5.82 -12.44 21.99
C GLY A 117 4.89 -12.07 20.84
N ALA A 118 3.94 -12.97 20.53
CA ALA A 118 2.68 -12.63 19.89
C ALA A 118 1.85 -11.68 20.78
N ARG A 119 2.24 -10.40 20.77
CA ARG A 119 1.62 -9.33 21.56
C ARG A 119 0.20 -9.03 21.09
N PHE A 120 -0.08 -9.19 19.80
CA PHE A 120 -1.42 -9.09 19.21
C PHE A 120 -1.94 -10.49 18.82
N LEU A 121 -3.09 -10.90 19.36
CA LEU A 121 -3.62 -12.24 19.13
C LEU A 121 -4.35 -12.32 17.78
N GLN A 122 -4.07 -13.38 17.01
CA GLN A 122 -4.75 -13.64 15.74
C GLN A 122 -6.28 -13.76 15.92
N ARG A 123 -6.73 -14.28 17.06
CA ARG A 123 -8.15 -14.30 17.47
C ARG A 123 -8.77 -12.92 17.52
N THR A 124 -8.08 -11.92 18.08
CA THR A 124 -8.57 -10.54 18.16
C THR A 124 -8.80 -9.96 16.76
N PHE A 125 -7.90 -10.28 15.81
CA PHE A 125 -8.07 -9.91 14.41
C PHE A 125 -9.35 -10.51 13.81
N LEU A 126 -9.53 -11.84 13.93
CA LEU A 126 -10.70 -12.51 13.37
C LEU A 126 -12.02 -12.09 14.06
N GLN A 127 -12.00 -11.75 15.34
CA GLN A 127 -13.19 -11.25 16.04
C GLN A 127 -13.68 -9.90 15.48
N LYS A 128 -12.77 -9.05 15.00
CA LYS A 128 -13.10 -7.75 14.39
C LYS A 128 -13.35 -7.82 12.87
N HIS A 129 -12.54 -8.60 12.16
CA HIS A 129 -12.43 -8.55 10.69
C HIS A 129 -12.71 -9.89 10.00
N GLY A 130 -13.02 -10.95 10.76
CA GLY A 130 -13.21 -12.31 10.22
C GLY A 130 -14.29 -12.40 9.13
N GLY A 131 -15.39 -11.65 9.28
CA GLY A 131 -16.46 -11.59 8.26
C GLY A 131 -16.03 -10.99 6.91
N ASP A 132 -14.99 -10.14 6.92
CA ASP A 132 -14.37 -9.56 5.72
C ASP A 132 -13.13 -10.38 5.26
N THR A 133 -12.69 -11.37 6.06
CA THR A 133 -11.45 -12.14 5.84
C THR A 133 -11.67 -13.36 4.96
N VAL A 134 -10.87 -13.49 3.92
CA VAL A 134 -10.74 -14.64 3.03
C VAL A 134 -9.36 -15.25 3.21
N VAL A 135 -9.31 -16.56 3.34
CA VAL A 135 -8.08 -17.36 3.26
C VAL A 135 -8.12 -18.15 1.96
N MET A 136 -7.13 -18.00 1.10
CA MET A 136 -7.06 -18.70 -0.18
C MET A 136 -5.80 -19.55 -0.24
N THR A 137 -5.96 -20.85 -0.44
CA THR A 137 -4.82 -21.76 -0.69
C THR A 137 -4.12 -21.41 -2.01
N VAL A 138 -2.80 -21.57 -2.07
CA VAL A 138 -2.00 -21.31 -3.28
C VAL A 138 -0.73 -22.16 -3.26
N GLU A 139 -0.29 -22.63 -4.43
CA GLU A 139 1.04 -23.20 -4.61
C GLU A 139 1.86 -22.32 -5.55
N SER A 140 2.88 -21.72 -4.99
CA SER A 140 3.81 -20.81 -5.68
C SER A 140 4.60 -21.55 -6.76
N THR A 141 5.27 -20.80 -7.63
CA THR A 141 6.16 -21.33 -8.68
C THR A 141 7.65 -21.03 -8.45
N SER A 142 7.99 -20.44 -7.29
CA SER A 142 9.36 -20.13 -6.88
C SER A 142 9.51 -20.14 -5.36
N VAL A 143 10.63 -20.67 -4.86
CA VAL A 143 11.13 -20.45 -3.48
C VAL A 143 12.25 -19.41 -3.40
N ASN A 144 12.71 -18.87 -4.53
CA ASN A 144 13.58 -17.69 -4.51
C ASN A 144 12.74 -16.46 -4.11
N HIS A 145 13.17 -15.74 -3.07
CA HIS A 145 12.46 -14.56 -2.55
C HIS A 145 12.09 -13.54 -3.62
N LEU A 146 13.05 -12.94 -4.33
CA LEU A 146 12.76 -11.86 -5.29
C LEU A 146 11.78 -12.32 -6.37
N VAL A 147 12.00 -13.52 -6.92
CA VAL A 147 11.12 -14.10 -7.95
C VAL A 147 9.73 -14.44 -7.40
N GLY A 148 9.63 -15.03 -6.20
CA GLY A 148 8.34 -15.38 -5.58
C GLY A 148 7.53 -14.14 -5.22
N GLN A 149 8.17 -13.16 -4.58
CA GLN A 149 7.58 -11.87 -4.22
C GLN A 149 7.01 -11.15 -5.46
N LYS A 150 7.81 -11.04 -6.53
CA LYS A 150 7.35 -10.46 -7.81
C LYS A 150 6.23 -11.27 -8.47
N ARG A 151 6.30 -12.61 -8.46
CA ARG A 151 5.26 -13.46 -9.05
C ARG A 151 3.93 -13.37 -8.31
N MET A 152 3.93 -13.16 -6.99
CA MET A 152 2.71 -12.97 -6.22
C MET A 152 1.97 -11.67 -6.56
N VAL A 153 2.70 -10.59 -6.87
CA VAL A 153 2.07 -9.34 -7.30
C VAL A 153 1.80 -9.26 -8.80
N THR A 154 2.50 -10.00 -9.65
CA THR A 154 2.24 -10.08 -11.11
C THR A 154 1.32 -11.24 -11.52
N GLY A 155 0.96 -12.12 -10.58
CA GLY A 155 0.22 -13.35 -10.86
C GLY A 155 0.99 -14.31 -11.77
N ALA A 156 2.31 -14.39 -11.64
CA ALA A 156 3.21 -15.02 -12.60
C ALA A 156 2.99 -14.52 -14.05
N ASN A 157 2.85 -13.20 -14.19
CA ASN A 157 2.69 -12.44 -15.44
C ASN A 157 1.37 -12.66 -16.22
N VAL A 158 0.30 -13.20 -15.61
CA VAL A 158 -0.99 -13.43 -16.30
C VAL A 158 -1.64 -12.19 -16.94
N ASN A 159 -1.40 -10.99 -16.40
CA ASN A 159 -1.86 -9.73 -16.98
C ASN A 159 -0.75 -9.04 -17.77
N GLY A 160 -0.17 -9.75 -18.75
CA GLY A 160 0.90 -9.25 -19.61
C GLY A 160 2.21 -8.86 -18.89
N GLY A 161 2.39 -9.30 -17.64
CA GLY A 161 3.50 -8.89 -16.77
C GLY A 161 3.22 -7.73 -15.81
N ARG A 162 2.03 -7.12 -15.83
CA ARG A 162 1.66 -6.03 -14.88
C ARG A 162 1.57 -6.54 -13.45
N THR A 163 2.09 -5.77 -12.50
CA THR A 163 1.73 -5.95 -11.09
C THR A 163 0.24 -5.61 -10.88
N ILE A 164 -0.36 -6.14 -9.81
CA ILE A 164 -1.74 -5.86 -9.44
C ILE A 164 -1.89 -4.40 -8.98
N GLN A 165 -0.83 -3.83 -8.39
CA GLN A 165 -0.75 -2.41 -8.03
C GLN A 165 -0.79 -1.50 -9.27
N GLU A 166 0.02 -1.78 -10.29
CA GLU A 166 0.00 -1.03 -11.56
C GLU A 166 -1.37 -1.15 -12.23
N ALA A 167 -1.96 -2.35 -12.28
CA ALA A 167 -3.26 -2.56 -12.89
C ALA A 167 -4.41 -1.87 -12.13
N THR A 168 -4.39 -1.87 -10.80
CA THR A 168 -5.33 -1.08 -9.99
C THR A 168 -5.14 0.42 -10.21
N ALA A 169 -3.90 0.91 -10.22
CA ALA A 169 -3.58 2.33 -10.41
C ALA A 169 -3.97 2.84 -11.82
N LEU A 170 -3.89 1.99 -12.85
CA LEU A 170 -4.40 2.30 -14.19
C LEU A 170 -5.92 2.51 -14.22
N VAL A 171 -6.69 1.68 -13.49
CA VAL A 171 -8.16 1.76 -13.50
C VAL A 171 -8.68 2.87 -12.60
N HIS A 172 -8.14 3.02 -11.38
CA HIS A 172 -8.69 3.90 -10.34
C HIS A 172 -7.85 5.15 -10.07
N GLY A 173 -6.56 5.12 -10.36
CA GLY A 173 -5.60 6.06 -9.79
C GLY A 173 -5.09 7.17 -10.69
N LEU A 174 -5.28 7.12 -12.02
CA LEU A 174 -4.64 8.06 -12.96
C LEU A 174 -4.98 9.55 -12.79
N SER A 175 -5.99 9.90 -11.98
CA SER A 175 -6.33 11.26 -11.55
C SER A 175 -5.58 11.75 -10.30
N SER A 176 -4.86 10.86 -9.61
CA SER A 176 -4.17 11.14 -8.36
C SER A 176 -2.70 11.52 -8.55
N PRO A 177 -2.10 12.26 -7.60
CA PRO A 177 -0.70 12.68 -7.65
C PRO A 177 0.29 11.52 -7.75
N LEU A 178 0.09 10.44 -6.97
CA LEU A 178 0.95 9.27 -6.89
C LEU A 178 0.09 7.99 -6.88
N PRO A 179 -0.47 7.58 -8.04
CA PRO A 179 -1.46 6.52 -8.15
C PRO A 179 -1.07 5.19 -7.48
N ASN A 180 0.23 4.88 -7.48
CA ASN A 180 0.84 3.67 -6.95
C ASN A 180 2.05 4.05 -6.07
N VAL A 181 1.94 3.87 -4.75
CA VAL A 181 3.02 4.13 -3.78
C VAL A 181 3.53 2.82 -3.21
N ASN A 182 4.85 2.65 -3.17
CA ASN A 182 5.47 1.42 -2.69
C ASN A 182 6.52 1.71 -1.60
N MET A 183 6.23 1.26 -0.38
CA MET A 183 7.11 1.34 0.80
C MET A 183 7.70 -0.02 1.18
N ALA A 184 7.48 -1.06 0.36
CA ALA A 184 7.97 -2.41 0.61
C ALA A 184 9.40 -2.63 0.09
N GLN A 185 9.93 -3.82 0.36
CA GLN A 185 11.28 -4.25 -0.03
C GLN A 185 11.24 -5.55 -0.87
N GLY A 186 12.38 -5.89 -1.47
CA GLY A 186 12.53 -7.12 -2.26
C GLY A 186 11.75 -7.11 -3.59
N GLY A 187 11.30 -8.27 -4.05
CA GLY A 187 10.54 -8.39 -5.31
C GLY A 187 9.19 -7.68 -5.29
N TYR A 188 8.70 -7.25 -4.12
CA TYR A 188 7.48 -6.45 -3.99
C TYR A 188 7.65 -4.98 -4.41
N VAL A 189 8.89 -4.45 -4.50
CA VAL A 189 9.16 -3.10 -5.03
C VAL A 189 9.46 -3.10 -6.54
N GLU A 190 9.63 -4.29 -7.14
CA GLU A 190 9.85 -4.39 -8.58
C GLU A 190 8.60 -3.98 -9.38
N ARG A 191 8.87 -3.39 -10.55
CA ARG A 191 7.86 -3.07 -11.54
C ARG A 191 7.45 -4.31 -12.32
N GLY A 192 6.26 -4.24 -12.91
CA GLY A 192 5.82 -5.22 -13.89
C GLY A 192 6.72 -5.25 -15.13
N ASP A 193 6.67 -6.37 -15.85
CA ASP A 193 7.42 -6.55 -17.09
C ASP A 193 6.72 -5.89 -18.31
N ASP A 194 5.49 -5.40 -18.13
CA ASP A 194 4.74 -4.69 -19.19
C ASP A 194 5.22 -3.24 -19.38
N VAL A 195 6.02 -3.05 -20.43
CA VAL A 195 6.53 -1.72 -20.86
C VAL A 195 5.46 -0.76 -21.39
N THR A 196 4.20 -1.21 -21.58
CA THR A 196 3.09 -0.38 -22.08
C THR A 196 2.29 0.34 -20.99
N VAL A 197 2.55 0.04 -19.71
CA VAL A 197 1.89 0.68 -18.57
C VAL A 197 2.11 2.19 -18.58
N ASP A 198 1.04 2.98 -18.38
CA ASP A 198 1.14 4.42 -18.17
C ASP A 198 2.11 4.71 -17.03
N ARG A 199 3.13 5.53 -17.29
CA ARG A 199 4.22 5.81 -16.35
C ARG A 199 3.76 6.35 -15.00
N ARG A 200 2.54 6.90 -14.91
CA ARG A 200 1.91 7.37 -13.66
C ARG A 200 1.40 6.23 -12.78
N ALA A 201 1.09 5.06 -13.35
CA ALA A 201 0.65 3.88 -12.61
C ALA A 201 1.80 2.99 -12.12
N LEU A 202 3.03 3.25 -12.58
CA LEU A 202 4.23 2.60 -12.06
C LEU A 202 4.45 2.98 -10.59
N PRO A 203 5.00 2.07 -9.75
CA PRO A 203 5.24 2.36 -8.34
C PRO A 203 6.27 3.47 -8.16
N GLU A 204 5.90 4.45 -7.33
CA GLU A 204 6.81 5.41 -6.72
C GLU A 204 7.37 4.83 -5.41
N ALA A 205 8.69 4.70 -5.33
CA ALA A 205 9.36 4.06 -4.20
C ALA A 205 9.58 5.06 -3.05
N VAL A 206 8.97 4.79 -1.90
CA VAL A 206 9.07 5.62 -0.69
C VAL A 206 9.90 4.89 0.36
N ALA A 207 11.18 5.26 0.46
CA ALA A 207 12.15 4.58 1.32
C ALA A 207 11.90 4.76 2.84
N ASP A 208 11.34 5.90 3.27
CA ASP A 208 10.94 6.14 4.66
C ASP A 208 9.67 6.99 4.73
N ALA A 209 8.59 6.38 5.21
CA ALA A 209 7.28 7.02 5.39
C ALA A 209 7.33 8.25 6.33
N ARG A 210 8.26 8.30 7.28
CA ARG A 210 8.35 9.39 8.28
C ARG A 210 8.90 10.68 7.67
N THR A 211 9.82 10.58 6.72
CA THR A 211 10.52 11.72 6.10
C THR A 211 9.99 12.06 4.71
N PHE A 212 9.30 11.14 4.05
CA PHE A 212 8.64 11.35 2.75
C PHE A 212 7.87 12.68 2.61
N PRO A 213 7.07 13.15 3.59
CA PRO A 213 6.35 14.42 3.49
C PRO A 213 7.24 15.64 3.23
N LEU A 214 8.48 15.62 3.73
CA LEU A 214 9.47 16.71 3.53
C LEU A 214 9.86 16.89 2.05
N SER A 215 9.67 15.87 1.21
CA SER A 215 9.94 15.93 -0.23
C SER A 215 8.82 16.62 -1.05
N LEU A 216 7.65 16.83 -0.44
CA LEU A 216 6.41 17.22 -1.14
C LEU A 216 6.20 18.73 -1.27
N HIS A 217 7.18 19.54 -0.87
CA HIS A 217 7.17 20.98 -1.07
C HIS A 217 8.60 21.51 -1.25
N GLY A 218 8.88 22.22 -2.34
CA GLY A 218 10.23 22.66 -2.71
C GLY A 218 10.78 23.86 -1.94
N SER A 219 10.25 24.21 -0.76
CA SER A 219 10.73 25.36 0.04
C SER A 219 10.29 25.38 1.51
N ARG A 220 9.14 24.79 1.89
CA ARG A 220 8.81 24.60 3.32
C ARG A 220 9.85 23.67 3.99
N GLY A 221 10.13 23.87 5.27
CA GLY A 221 11.22 23.20 5.98
C GLY A 221 12.60 23.85 5.81
N VAL A 222 12.79 24.73 4.81
CA VAL A 222 14.09 25.38 4.56
C VAL A 222 14.16 26.73 5.31
N LYS A 223 15.08 26.84 6.27
CA LYS A 223 15.35 28.11 6.96
C LYS A 223 15.84 29.16 5.96
N HIS A 224 15.28 30.36 6.03
CA HIS A 224 15.56 31.46 5.11
C HIS A 224 15.28 31.13 3.63
N ALA A 225 14.29 30.28 3.35
CA ALA A 225 13.82 30.01 2.00
C ALA A 225 13.53 31.33 1.23
N PRO A 226 13.88 31.41 -0.08
CA PRO A 226 13.49 32.51 -0.92
C PRO A 226 11.96 32.71 -0.96
N SER A 227 11.50 33.94 -1.21
CA SER A 227 10.07 34.22 -1.35
C SER A 227 9.45 33.38 -2.48
N ALA A 228 8.18 33.03 -2.36
CA ALA A 228 7.47 32.21 -3.35
C ALA A 228 7.60 32.77 -4.78
N ALA A 229 7.53 34.10 -4.93
CA ALA A 229 7.73 34.78 -6.22
C ALA A 229 9.14 34.56 -6.81
N LEU A 230 10.19 34.47 -5.97
CA LEU A 230 11.55 34.19 -6.41
C LEU A 230 11.76 32.70 -6.71
N VAL A 231 11.16 31.79 -5.93
CA VAL A 231 11.14 30.34 -6.23
C VAL A 231 10.47 30.08 -7.57
N GLU A 232 9.29 30.67 -7.80
CA GLU A 232 8.55 30.58 -9.06
C GLU A 232 9.31 31.19 -10.25
N ARG A 233 10.01 32.31 -10.04
CA ARG A 233 10.91 32.86 -11.05
C ARG A 233 12.07 31.90 -11.36
N ALA A 234 12.67 31.29 -10.35
CA ALA A 234 13.77 30.34 -10.51
C ALA A 234 13.32 29.07 -11.26
N ARG A 235 12.11 28.54 -10.97
CA ARG A 235 11.49 27.43 -11.71
C ARG A 235 11.36 27.75 -13.20
N ARG A 236 10.75 28.89 -13.55
CA ARG A 236 10.63 29.32 -14.96
C ARG A 236 11.98 29.52 -15.66
N VAL A 237 12.98 30.08 -14.97
CA VAL A 237 14.33 30.26 -15.53
C VAL A 237 15.02 28.91 -15.74
N ARG A 238 14.92 27.97 -14.78
CA ARG A 238 15.43 26.59 -14.94
C ARG A 238 14.84 25.93 -16.17
N ASP A 239 13.52 26.00 -16.34
CA ASP A 239 12.83 25.27 -17.42
C ASP A 239 13.21 25.83 -18.81
N ALA A 240 13.38 27.16 -18.92
CA ALA A 240 13.90 27.80 -20.14
C ALA A 240 15.39 27.49 -20.40
N LEU A 241 16.24 27.47 -19.37
CA LEU A 241 17.65 27.09 -19.53
C LEU A 241 17.79 25.61 -19.90
N GLU A 242 16.94 24.74 -19.36
CA GLU A 242 16.97 23.32 -19.68
C GLU A 242 16.51 23.06 -21.13
N SER A 243 15.48 23.73 -21.64
CA SER A 243 15.05 23.59 -23.05
C SER A 243 16.12 24.07 -24.04
N GLU A 244 16.87 25.10 -23.71
CA GLU A 244 17.95 25.62 -24.56
C GLU A 244 19.28 24.85 -24.43
N SER A 245 19.46 24.09 -23.35
CA SER A 245 20.70 23.35 -23.10
C SER A 245 21.01 22.29 -24.17
N PRO A 246 22.29 21.99 -24.46
CA PRO A 246 22.66 20.91 -25.38
C PRO A 246 22.05 19.56 -24.98
N PHE A 247 21.98 19.26 -23.68
CA PHE A 247 21.32 18.06 -23.15
C PHE A 247 19.82 18.07 -23.44
N GLY A 248 19.11 19.15 -23.11
CA GLY A 248 17.66 19.25 -23.31
C GLY A 248 17.24 19.20 -24.78
N ARG A 249 18.07 19.73 -25.68
CA ARG A 249 17.89 19.59 -27.14
C ARG A 249 18.20 18.17 -27.63
N THR A 250 19.32 17.58 -27.22
CA THR A 250 19.73 16.21 -27.62
C THR A 250 18.72 15.16 -27.15
N PHE A 251 18.22 15.28 -25.92
CA PHE A 251 17.28 14.37 -25.30
C PHE A 251 15.85 14.92 -25.29
N ALA A 252 15.50 15.78 -26.25
CA ALA A 252 14.20 16.45 -26.32
C ALA A 252 13.02 15.47 -26.21
N HIS A 253 13.12 14.31 -26.87
CA HIS A 253 12.07 13.28 -26.90
C HIS A 253 12.38 12.06 -26.01
N ALA A 254 13.42 12.12 -25.17
CA ALA A 254 13.80 10.98 -24.32
C ALA A 254 12.70 10.70 -23.26
N PRO A 255 12.15 9.47 -23.16
CA PRO A 255 11.04 9.17 -22.25
C PRO A 255 11.33 9.47 -20.76
N LEU A 256 12.58 9.28 -20.33
CA LEU A 256 13.01 9.63 -18.96
C LEU A 256 12.98 11.14 -18.72
N ARG A 257 13.42 11.96 -19.68
CA ARG A 257 13.37 13.42 -19.57
C ARG A 257 11.93 13.92 -19.58
N GLN A 258 11.09 13.40 -20.47
CA GLN A 258 9.68 13.74 -20.53
C GLN A 258 8.97 13.45 -19.20
N ALA A 259 9.25 12.31 -18.56
CA ALA A 259 8.71 12.01 -17.23
C ALA A 259 9.15 13.00 -16.13
N VAL A 260 10.42 13.45 -16.14
CA VAL A 260 10.91 14.46 -15.18
C VAL A 260 10.25 15.82 -15.40
N LEU A 261 10.06 16.23 -16.66
CA LEU A 261 9.35 17.47 -17.00
C LEU A 261 7.87 17.39 -16.59
N ASP A 262 7.20 16.29 -16.90
CA ASP A 262 5.81 16.02 -16.51
C ASP A 262 5.60 16.06 -14.99
N ALA A 263 6.52 15.48 -14.21
CA ALA A 263 6.48 15.52 -12.75
C ALA A 263 6.67 16.95 -12.21
N ARG A 264 7.61 17.72 -12.79
CA ARG A 264 7.82 19.13 -12.42
C ARG A 264 6.64 20.03 -12.80
N ALA A 265 5.99 19.76 -13.92
CA ALA A 265 4.88 20.58 -14.44
C ALA A 265 3.53 20.25 -13.80
N ARG A 266 3.30 18.99 -13.38
CA ARG A 266 2.02 18.54 -12.83
C ARG A 266 2.10 18.17 -11.35
N PHE A 267 2.97 17.22 -10.99
CA PHE A 267 3.01 16.66 -9.64
C PHE A 267 3.47 17.69 -8.59
N VAL A 268 4.58 18.39 -8.83
CA VAL A 268 5.12 19.35 -7.83
C VAL A 268 4.10 20.48 -7.52
N PRO A 269 3.50 21.17 -8.51
CA PRO A 269 2.48 22.18 -8.23
C PRO A 269 1.23 21.62 -7.56
N ASP A 270 0.77 20.41 -7.91
CA ASP A 270 -0.40 19.78 -7.30
C ASP A 270 -0.14 19.34 -5.85
N ALA A 271 1.06 18.80 -5.56
CA ALA A 271 1.47 18.44 -4.20
C ALA A 271 1.56 19.66 -3.28
N GLU A 272 2.12 20.77 -3.77
CA GLU A 272 2.20 22.04 -3.04
C GLU A 272 0.82 22.68 -2.87
N HIS A 273 0.00 22.74 -3.92
CA HIS A 273 -1.37 23.28 -3.89
C HIS A 273 -2.31 22.49 -2.97
N ARG A 274 -2.17 21.15 -2.92
CA ARG A 274 -2.93 20.29 -2.00
C ARG A 274 -2.39 20.33 -0.58
N ASP A 275 -1.26 20.99 -0.30
CA ASP A 275 -0.53 20.97 0.97
C ASP A 275 -0.25 19.53 1.47
N LEU A 276 0.27 18.68 0.59
CA LEU A 276 0.58 17.28 0.94
C LEU A 276 1.70 17.18 1.97
N VAL A 277 2.65 18.13 1.98
CA VAL A 277 3.70 18.22 3.02
C VAL A 277 3.11 18.27 4.43
N THR A 278 2.03 19.02 4.66
CA THR A 278 1.37 19.08 5.97
C THR A 278 0.46 17.87 6.18
N LYS A 279 -0.41 17.56 5.20
CA LYS A 279 -1.41 16.49 5.32
C LYS A 279 -0.81 15.11 5.58
N LEU A 280 0.38 14.84 5.05
CA LEU A 280 1.07 13.56 5.23
C LEU A 280 2.10 13.57 6.38
N MET A 281 2.28 14.69 7.09
CA MET A 281 3.29 14.80 8.17
C MET A 281 2.92 13.96 9.40
N LEU A 282 3.53 12.78 9.52
CA LEU A 282 3.32 11.84 10.63
C LEU A 282 3.92 12.32 11.96
N VAL A 283 5.07 12.98 11.87
CA VAL A 283 5.87 13.41 13.02
C VAL A 283 5.17 14.59 13.70
N PRO A 284 4.98 14.58 15.04
CA PRO A 284 4.43 15.73 15.76
C PRO A 284 5.43 16.89 15.81
N ASP A 285 4.93 18.12 15.96
CA ASP A 285 5.79 19.25 16.33
C ASP A 285 6.26 19.07 17.78
N ALA A 286 7.54 18.76 17.94
CA ALA A 286 8.15 18.42 19.23
C ALA A 286 9.40 19.28 19.44
N PRO A 287 9.30 20.42 20.14
CA PRO A 287 10.44 21.28 20.45
C PRO A 287 11.58 20.49 21.11
N GLY A 288 12.78 20.54 20.52
CA GLY A 288 13.95 19.79 20.96
C GLY A 288 14.18 18.43 20.28
N ALA A 289 13.18 17.88 19.57
CA ALA A 289 13.32 16.65 18.77
C ALA A 289 13.03 16.91 17.28
N PHE A 290 11.81 17.34 16.97
CA PHE A 290 11.33 17.66 15.62
C PHE A 290 10.59 19.01 15.63
N PRO A 291 11.32 20.15 15.59
CA PRO A 291 10.71 21.48 15.64
C PRO A 291 10.19 21.88 14.24
N LEU A 292 9.03 21.33 13.88
CA LEU A 292 8.32 21.58 12.63
C LEU A 292 7.93 23.05 12.50
N ALA A 293 7.31 23.63 13.54
CA ALA A 293 6.82 25.01 13.50
C ALA A 293 7.98 26.01 13.30
N ALA A 294 9.12 25.77 13.96
CA ALA A 294 10.34 26.58 13.79
C ALA A 294 10.98 26.45 12.40
N SER A 295 10.52 25.49 11.59
CA SER A 295 10.95 25.23 10.21
C SER A 295 9.88 25.58 9.18
N GLY A 296 8.75 26.19 9.58
CA GLY A 296 7.64 26.51 8.69
C GLY A 296 6.85 25.29 8.20
N LEU A 297 6.85 24.22 9.00
CA LEU A 297 6.10 22.99 8.80
C LEU A 297 5.04 22.85 9.91
N ALA A 298 4.06 21.98 9.69
CA ALA A 298 3.08 21.58 10.69
C ALA A 298 2.84 20.07 10.59
N GLU A 299 2.37 19.45 11.67
CA GLU A 299 1.94 18.06 11.65
C GLU A 299 0.61 17.88 10.89
N SER A 300 0.29 16.65 10.50
CA SER A 300 -0.99 16.33 9.89
C SER A 300 -2.16 16.61 10.84
N PRO A 301 -3.30 17.15 10.37
CA PRO A 301 -4.54 17.24 11.15
C PRO A 301 -5.03 15.89 11.70
N ASP A 302 -4.65 14.79 11.04
CA ASP A 302 -4.95 13.42 11.46
C ASP A 302 -3.83 12.80 12.32
N GLY A 303 -2.75 13.54 12.60
CA GLY A 303 -1.54 13.09 13.29
C GLY A 303 -1.82 12.44 14.64
N ALA A 304 -2.70 13.02 15.46
CA ALA A 304 -3.09 12.44 16.75
C ALA A 304 -3.79 11.08 16.58
N ARG A 305 -4.75 10.98 15.65
CA ARG A 305 -5.53 9.77 15.37
C ARG A 305 -4.66 8.63 14.81
N VAL A 306 -3.72 8.93 13.91
CA VAL A 306 -2.81 7.89 13.40
C VAL A 306 -1.83 7.42 14.47
N ARG A 307 -1.36 8.33 15.36
CA ARG A 307 -0.49 7.95 16.50
C ARG A 307 -1.24 7.17 17.58
N GLU A 308 -2.54 7.37 17.76
CA GLU A 308 -3.36 6.53 18.66
C GLU A 308 -3.39 5.06 18.20
N LYS A 309 -3.55 4.84 16.88
CA LYS A 309 -3.56 3.48 16.30
C LYS A 309 -2.17 2.89 16.08
N PHE A 310 -1.17 3.74 15.87
CA PHE A 310 0.22 3.38 15.59
C PHE A 310 1.19 4.12 16.54
N PRO A 311 1.16 3.80 17.85
CA PRO A 311 1.86 4.56 18.89
C PRO A 311 3.38 4.54 18.75
N ARG A 312 3.95 3.59 18.00
CA ARG A 312 5.39 3.49 17.79
C ARG A 312 5.83 3.95 16.40
N LEU A 313 4.99 4.62 15.61
CA LEU A 313 5.32 5.03 14.23
C LEU A 313 6.61 5.86 14.05
N ILE A 314 7.19 6.39 15.14
CA ILE A 314 8.51 7.04 15.11
C ILE A 314 9.65 6.01 15.10
N GLY A 315 9.55 4.94 15.92
CA GLY A 315 10.57 3.88 16.05
C GLY A 315 10.32 2.65 15.17
N ASP A 316 9.06 2.33 14.88
CA ASP A 316 8.64 1.18 14.07
C ASP A 316 8.24 1.65 12.66
N SER A 317 9.11 1.36 11.68
CA SER A 317 8.90 1.74 10.29
C SER A 317 7.63 1.15 9.66
N PHE A 318 7.17 -0.03 10.10
CA PHE A 318 5.99 -0.67 9.52
C PHE A 318 4.68 -0.02 10.01
N GLU A 319 4.68 0.44 11.27
CA GLU A 319 3.63 1.33 11.79
C GLU A 319 3.60 2.68 11.05
N ALA A 320 4.77 3.26 10.73
CA ALA A 320 4.86 4.48 9.93
C ALA A 320 4.29 4.30 8.52
N GLN A 321 4.59 3.17 7.87
CA GLN A 321 4.05 2.86 6.54
C GLN A 321 2.53 2.71 6.55
N ALA A 322 1.93 2.08 7.57
CA ALA A 322 0.48 1.95 7.66
C ALA A 322 -0.22 3.28 7.99
N ALA A 323 0.38 4.11 8.85
CA ALA A 323 -0.08 5.48 9.07
C ALA A 323 -0.04 6.31 7.78
N MET A 324 1.06 6.22 7.02
CA MET A 324 1.18 6.87 5.71
C MET A 324 0.17 6.32 4.69
N ALA A 325 -0.04 5.00 4.65
CA ALA A 325 -1.01 4.37 3.76
C ALA A 325 -2.44 4.89 3.98
N PHE A 326 -2.84 5.05 5.25
CA PHE A 326 -4.12 5.68 5.58
C PHE A 326 -4.20 7.13 5.07
N LEU A 327 -3.18 7.96 5.33
CA LEU A 327 -3.20 9.37 4.92
C LEU A 327 -3.16 9.55 3.39
N LEU A 328 -2.40 8.70 2.68
CA LEU A 328 -2.36 8.66 1.22
C LEU A 328 -3.75 8.35 0.62
N ALA A 329 -4.44 7.34 1.17
CA ALA A 329 -5.79 6.98 0.75
C ALA A 329 -6.81 8.09 1.09
N LYS A 330 -6.81 8.56 2.34
CA LYS A 330 -7.71 9.61 2.85
C LYS A 330 -7.64 10.91 2.04
N HIS A 331 -6.44 11.31 1.61
CA HIS A 331 -6.24 12.56 0.88
C HIS A 331 -6.27 12.38 -0.65
N GLY A 332 -6.66 11.21 -1.16
CA GLY A 332 -6.77 10.93 -2.59
C GLY A 332 -5.42 11.07 -3.31
N VAL A 333 -4.34 10.65 -2.65
CA VAL A 333 -2.97 10.74 -3.15
C VAL A 333 -2.59 9.49 -3.95
N ALA A 334 -3.03 8.31 -3.48
CA ALA A 334 -2.72 6.99 -4.05
C ALA A 334 -3.91 6.02 -3.94
N GLN A 335 -3.99 5.07 -4.88
CA GLN A 335 -5.04 4.03 -4.95
C GLN A 335 -4.48 2.62 -4.78
N ALA A 336 -3.22 2.41 -5.19
CA ALA A 336 -2.47 1.21 -4.84
C ALA A 336 -1.34 1.59 -3.88
N ILE A 337 -1.27 0.94 -2.72
CA ILE A 337 -0.29 1.23 -1.67
C ILE A 337 0.33 -0.09 -1.19
N THR A 338 1.65 -0.22 -1.32
CA THR A 338 2.39 -1.42 -0.87
C THR A 338 3.19 -1.08 0.38
N LEU A 339 3.17 -1.97 1.38
CA LEU A 339 3.90 -1.83 2.65
C LEU A 339 4.50 -3.18 3.09
N SER A 340 5.63 -3.16 3.80
CA SER A 340 6.27 -4.36 4.34
C SER A 340 6.91 -4.11 5.71
N PRO A 341 7.04 -5.14 6.55
CA PRO A 341 8.06 -5.17 7.60
C PRO A 341 9.45 -4.94 6.99
N SER A 342 10.40 -4.44 7.78
CA SER A 342 11.80 -4.36 7.38
C SER A 342 12.46 -5.74 7.41
N PHE A 343 13.51 -5.95 6.62
CA PHE A 343 14.41 -7.10 6.82
C PHE A 343 15.44 -6.88 7.94
N SER A 344 15.63 -5.64 8.39
CA SER A 344 16.39 -5.35 9.60
C SER A 344 15.62 -5.78 10.85
N PRO A 345 16.28 -6.33 11.88
CA PRO A 345 15.61 -6.60 13.15
C PRO A 345 15.14 -5.29 13.81
N VAL A 346 14.03 -5.38 14.54
CA VAL A 346 13.50 -4.30 15.39
C VAL A 346 13.45 -4.84 16.81
N LEU A 347 14.06 -4.12 17.75
CA LEU A 347 14.14 -4.48 19.16
C LEU A 347 13.43 -3.43 20.01
N GLU A 348 12.74 -3.89 21.06
CA GLU A 348 12.18 -3.03 22.11
C GLU A 348 12.71 -3.51 23.46
N GLY A 349 13.81 -2.89 23.91
CA GLY A 349 14.55 -3.35 25.08
C GLY A 349 15.13 -4.75 24.84
N ILE A 350 14.57 -5.76 25.51
CA ILE A 350 14.92 -7.18 25.40
C ILE A 350 13.90 -8.03 24.61
N THR A 351 12.83 -7.42 24.08
CA THR A 351 11.89 -8.11 23.17
C THR A 351 12.32 -7.87 21.72
N MET A 352 12.28 -8.91 20.89
CA MET A 352 12.44 -8.77 19.44
C MET A 352 11.05 -8.65 18.77
N GLU A 353 10.82 -7.49 18.17
CA GLU A 353 9.54 -7.07 17.56
C GLU A 353 9.46 -7.35 16.06
N ASN A 354 10.61 -7.43 15.40
CA ASN A 354 10.75 -7.87 14.02
C ASN A 354 12.03 -8.71 13.95
N PRO A 355 11.97 -10.02 13.66
CA PRO A 355 13.16 -10.83 13.44
C PRO A 355 13.95 -10.42 12.19
N PRO A 356 15.26 -10.73 12.14
CA PRO A 356 16.07 -10.55 10.94
C PRO A 356 15.44 -11.29 9.75
N LEU A 357 15.36 -10.64 8.58
CA LEU A 357 14.74 -11.20 7.37
C LEU A 357 13.24 -11.56 7.53
N ALA A 358 12.54 -10.97 8.52
CA ALA A 358 11.11 -11.17 8.75
C ALA A 358 10.75 -12.66 8.92
N PHE A 359 9.81 -13.20 8.12
CA PHE A 359 9.43 -14.61 8.23
C PHE A 359 10.57 -15.58 7.85
N ASP A 360 11.66 -15.12 7.21
CA ASP A 360 12.77 -16.00 6.83
C ASP A 360 13.62 -16.47 8.02
N PHE A 361 13.49 -15.84 9.19
CA PHE A 361 14.11 -16.35 10.41
C PHE A 361 13.59 -17.73 10.84
N SER A 362 12.51 -18.23 10.23
CA SER A 362 11.98 -19.59 10.41
C SER A 362 12.95 -20.72 9.99
N HIS A 363 14.12 -20.41 9.40
CA HIS A 363 15.22 -21.39 9.29
C HIS A 363 15.87 -21.72 10.64
N ASN A 364 15.73 -20.87 11.66
CA ASN A 364 16.30 -21.06 13.00
C ASN A 364 15.25 -21.59 14.00
N ASP A 365 14.12 -20.90 14.10
CA ASP A 365 12.95 -21.31 14.89
C ASP A 365 11.69 -20.93 14.11
N HIS A 366 11.08 -21.93 13.46
CA HIS A 366 9.89 -21.77 12.66
C HIS A 366 8.69 -21.32 13.51
N PRO A 367 8.26 -22.04 14.56
CA PRO A 367 7.02 -21.67 15.23
C PRO A 367 7.04 -20.32 15.95
N GLY A 368 8.14 -19.97 16.63
CA GLY A 368 8.28 -18.66 17.28
C GLY A 368 8.27 -17.52 16.26
N THR A 369 9.08 -17.64 15.20
CA THR A 369 9.13 -16.64 14.11
C THR A 369 7.77 -16.45 13.44
N GLN A 370 7.09 -17.55 13.05
CA GLN A 370 5.81 -17.46 12.35
C GLN A 370 4.73 -16.82 13.24
N ASN A 371 4.65 -17.18 14.52
CA ASN A 371 3.65 -16.61 15.43
C ASN A 371 3.90 -15.11 15.68
N ALA A 372 5.15 -14.71 15.95
CA ALA A 372 5.53 -13.32 16.13
C ALA A 372 5.25 -12.46 14.88
N MET A 373 5.65 -12.95 13.70
CA MET A 373 5.49 -12.24 12.44
C MET A 373 4.03 -12.13 11.98
N TRP A 374 3.21 -13.18 12.14
CA TRP A 374 1.77 -13.08 11.91
C TRP A 374 1.11 -12.09 12.86
N SER A 375 1.44 -12.12 14.16
CA SER A 375 0.96 -11.11 15.12
C SER A 375 1.34 -9.69 14.71
N ARG A 376 2.56 -9.47 14.22
CA ARG A 376 3.05 -8.17 13.74
C ARG A 376 2.27 -7.68 12.52
N VAL A 377 2.09 -8.53 11.50
CA VAL A 377 1.32 -8.20 10.29
C VAL A 377 -0.12 -7.88 10.65
N LEU A 378 -0.79 -8.74 11.43
CA LEU A 378 -2.20 -8.57 11.76
C LEU A 378 -2.45 -7.36 12.66
N ARG A 379 -1.52 -6.98 13.55
CA ARG A 379 -1.62 -5.75 14.35
C ARG A 379 -1.62 -4.49 13.48
N VAL A 380 -0.75 -4.46 12.47
CA VAL A 380 -0.63 -3.32 11.56
C VAL A 380 -1.83 -3.25 10.60
N VAL A 381 -2.31 -4.39 10.12
CA VAL A 381 -3.55 -4.48 9.33
C VAL A 381 -4.78 -4.09 10.16
N ASP A 382 -4.88 -4.53 11.42
CA ASP A 382 -5.97 -4.16 12.34
C ASP A 382 -6.08 -2.64 12.49
N GLY A 383 -4.98 -1.96 12.80
CA GLY A 383 -4.94 -0.50 12.93
C GLY A 383 -5.31 0.23 11.64
N LEU A 384 -4.88 -0.28 10.47
CA LEU A 384 -5.21 0.29 9.17
C LEU A 384 -6.70 0.12 8.85
N ILE A 385 -7.27 -1.07 9.04
CA ILE A 385 -8.69 -1.34 8.80
C ILE A 385 -9.56 -0.51 9.76
N ASP A 386 -9.20 -0.42 11.04
CA ASP A 386 -9.90 0.44 12.02
C ASP A 386 -9.92 1.91 11.55
N LEU A 387 -8.81 2.44 11.01
CA LEU A 387 -8.75 3.80 10.46
C LEU A 387 -9.62 3.98 9.22
N LEU A 388 -9.60 3.01 8.29
CA LEU A 388 -10.40 3.05 7.05
C LEU A 388 -11.90 2.92 7.33
N LYS A 389 -12.31 2.08 8.30
CA LYS A 389 -13.70 1.95 8.77
C LYS A 389 -14.20 3.22 9.49
N ALA A 390 -13.30 3.98 10.11
CA ALA A 390 -13.63 5.23 10.80
C ALA A 390 -13.56 6.49 9.92
N GLU A 391 -13.15 6.39 8.65
CA GLU A 391 -13.08 7.53 7.72
C GLU A 391 -14.22 7.50 6.71
N PRO A 392 -15.16 8.45 6.75
CA PRO A 392 -16.21 8.58 5.74
C PRO A 392 -15.61 8.91 4.36
N ASP A 393 -16.17 8.35 3.29
CA ASP A 393 -15.75 8.65 1.92
C ASP A 393 -16.43 9.91 1.33
N GLY A 394 -17.44 10.44 2.02
CA GLY A 394 -18.25 11.60 1.61
C GLY A 394 -19.54 11.25 0.87
N GLU A 395 -19.79 9.97 0.55
CA GLU A 395 -20.98 9.48 -0.16
C GLU A 395 -21.92 8.67 0.77
N GLY A 396 -21.64 8.66 2.08
CA GLY A 396 -22.41 7.89 3.08
C GLY A 396 -21.82 6.51 3.38
N ALA A 397 -20.70 6.16 2.75
CA ALA A 397 -19.90 4.99 3.05
C ALA A 397 -18.57 5.41 3.72
N THR A 398 -17.67 4.44 3.89
CA THR A 398 -16.34 4.62 4.47
C THR A 398 -15.26 4.27 3.44
N LEU A 399 -14.02 4.66 3.71
CA LEU A 399 -12.90 4.20 2.87
C LEU A 399 -12.76 2.67 2.88
N TRP A 400 -13.21 1.98 3.94
CA TRP A 400 -13.21 0.52 4.01
C TRP A 400 -14.10 -0.14 2.96
N ASP A 401 -15.28 0.42 2.67
CA ASP A 401 -16.29 -0.18 1.78
C ASP A 401 -15.86 -0.31 0.31
N ARG A 402 -14.72 0.31 -0.03
CA ARG A 402 -14.05 0.22 -1.35
C ARG A 402 -12.59 -0.23 -1.27
N SER A 403 -12.15 -0.73 -0.12
CA SER A 403 -10.78 -1.19 0.14
C SER A 403 -10.61 -2.70 0.03
N LEU A 404 -9.42 -3.13 -0.40
CA LEU A 404 -8.96 -4.51 -0.28
C LEU A 404 -7.54 -4.53 0.32
N VAL A 405 -7.35 -5.26 1.41
CA VAL A 405 -6.03 -5.58 1.95
C VAL A 405 -5.64 -6.98 1.46
N TYR A 406 -4.54 -7.08 0.73
CA TYR A 406 -3.94 -8.33 0.29
C TYR A 406 -2.64 -8.57 1.06
N VAL A 407 -2.62 -9.60 1.90
CA VAL A 407 -1.40 -10.05 2.58
C VAL A 407 -0.67 -11.03 1.66
N ALA A 408 0.33 -10.52 0.95
CA ALA A 408 1.11 -11.26 -0.02
C ALA A 408 2.24 -12.04 0.67
N THR A 409 2.39 -13.33 0.36
CA THR A 409 3.50 -14.16 0.85
C THR A 409 4.15 -14.86 -0.34
N ASP A 410 5.48 -14.88 -0.39
CA ASP A 410 6.27 -15.30 -1.55
C ASP A 410 6.26 -16.81 -1.81
N PHE A 411 6.14 -17.58 -0.75
CA PHE A 411 6.03 -19.04 -0.74
C PHE A 411 5.59 -19.50 0.66
N GLY A 412 5.55 -20.81 0.92
CA GLY A 412 5.27 -21.40 2.22
C GLY A 412 6.49 -22.03 2.89
N ARG A 413 6.25 -22.68 4.02
CA ARG A 413 7.27 -23.41 4.77
C ARG A 413 7.15 -24.91 4.61
N GLU A 414 8.28 -25.58 4.80
CA GLU A 414 8.39 -27.04 4.82
C GLU A 414 7.45 -27.64 5.89
N LYS A 415 6.85 -28.78 5.58
CA LYS A 415 5.75 -29.36 6.37
C LYS A 415 6.20 -30.28 7.50
N VAL A 416 7.48 -30.67 7.49
CA VAL A 416 8.05 -31.63 8.41
C VAL A 416 8.87 -30.96 9.51
N ARG A 417 9.02 -31.66 10.63
CA ARG A 417 9.89 -31.32 11.75
C ARG A 417 10.66 -32.57 12.20
N PRO A 418 11.78 -32.42 12.93
CA PRO A 418 12.37 -33.54 13.67
C PRO A 418 11.33 -34.14 14.64
N VAL A 419 11.45 -35.44 14.90
CA VAL A 419 10.47 -36.20 15.69
C VAL A 419 10.21 -35.51 17.04
N ASP A 420 8.94 -35.19 17.29
CA ASP A 420 8.41 -34.53 18.50
C ASP A 420 9.05 -33.17 18.86
N ALA A 421 9.77 -32.54 17.93
CA ALA A 421 10.43 -31.27 18.17
C ALA A 421 9.43 -30.11 18.30
N ASN A 422 9.48 -29.38 19.42
CA ASN A 422 8.63 -28.19 19.64
C ASN A 422 9.29 -26.87 19.18
N VAL A 423 10.61 -26.88 18.99
CA VAL A 423 11.44 -25.83 18.41
C VAL A 423 12.27 -26.46 17.30
N PHE A 424 12.21 -25.91 16.09
CA PHE A 424 12.86 -26.43 14.89
C PHE A 424 12.91 -25.38 13.79
N GLY A 425 13.90 -25.44 12.91
CA GLY A 425 13.93 -24.69 11.65
C GLY A 425 13.16 -25.40 10.52
N THR A 426 12.77 -24.67 9.49
CA THR A 426 12.13 -25.21 8.27
C THR A 426 12.64 -24.55 7.00
N GLY A 427 12.84 -25.35 5.95
CA GLY A 427 13.11 -24.83 4.61
C GLY A 427 11.91 -24.12 3.96
N HIS A 428 12.12 -23.73 2.71
CA HIS A 428 11.08 -23.14 1.86
C HIS A 428 10.25 -24.22 1.17
N HIS A 429 8.98 -23.94 0.89
CA HIS A 429 8.09 -24.87 0.20
C HIS A 429 7.09 -24.11 -0.69
N LEU A 430 6.77 -24.62 -1.88
CA LEU A 430 5.89 -23.91 -2.82
C LEU A 430 4.43 -23.80 -2.32
N ASN A 431 3.93 -24.89 -1.73
CA ASN A 431 2.56 -25.02 -1.22
C ASN A 431 2.31 -24.19 0.06
N ASN A 432 1.31 -23.30 0.00
CA ASN A 432 0.94 -22.35 1.05
C ASN A 432 -0.52 -21.84 0.92
N GLY A 433 -0.77 -20.60 1.38
CA GLY A 433 -1.99 -19.82 1.20
C GLY A 433 -1.72 -18.33 1.39
N VAL A 434 -2.66 -17.49 1.00
CA VAL A 434 -2.66 -16.02 1.16
C VAL A 434 -3.89 -15.58 1.96
N VAL A 435 -3.83 -14.36 2.50
CA VAL A 435 -4.96 -13.75 3.22
C VAL A 435 -5.38 -12.48 2.48
N MET A 436 -6.69 -12.31 2.28
CA MET A 436 -7.29 -11.09 1.75
C MET A 436 -8.39 -10.64 2.69
N VAL A 437 -8.48 -9.34 2.97
CA VAL A 437 -9.49 -8.79 3.87
C VAL A 437 -10.17 -7.61 3.18
N SER A 438 -11.47 -7.74 2.93
CA SER A 438 -12.23 -6.76 2.15
C SER A 438 -13.75 -7.01 2.20
N PRO A 439 -14.59 -5.96 2.26
CA PRO A 439 -16.03 -6.11 2.07
C PRO A 439 -16.39 -6.44 0.60
N LEU A 440 -15.44 -6.33 -0.33
CA LEU A 440 -15.58 -6.71 -1.74
C LEU A 440 -15.49 -8.22 -1.98
N LEU A 441 -15.17 -8.98 -0.92
CA LEU A 441 -15.01 -10.43 -0.96
C LEU A 441 -16.06 -11.13 -0.09
N ARG A 442 -16.31 -12.40 -0.40
CA ARG A 442 -17.18 -13.30 0.37
C ARG A 442 -16.35 -13.93 1.50
N GLY A 443 -16.04 -13.09 2.50
CA GLY A 443 -15.24 -13.43 3.67
C GLY A 443 -15.91 -14.37 4.67
N GLY A 444 -15.26 -14.57 5.82
CA GLY A 444 -15.68 -15.49 6.88
C GLY A 444 -15.32 -16.96 6.63
N ARG A 445 -14.49 -17.26 5.60
CA ARG A 445 -14.22 -18.64 5.17
C ARG A 445 -12.88 -18.84 4.46
N VAL A 446 -12.48 -20.11 4.43
CA VAL A 446 -11.38 -20.66 3.61
C VAL A 446 -11.88 -21.00 2.20
N TYR A 447 -11.01 -20.83 1.21
CA TYR A 447 -11.15 -21.35 -0.15
C TYR A 447 -10.00 -22.33 -0.43
N GLY A 448 -10.34 -23.61 -0.43
CA GLY A 448 -9.44 -24.75 -0.43
C GLY A 448 -9.46 -25.46 0.93
N GLY A 449 -8.38 -26.16 1.25
CA GLY A 449 -8.19 -26.80 2.55
C GLY A 449 -6.76 -27.31 2.71
N VAL A 450 -6.55 -28.15 3.71
CA VAL A 450 -5.27 -28.79 4.03
C VAL A 450 -5.50 -30.27 4.32
N ASP A 451 -4.64 -31.13 3.80
CA ASP A 451 -4.59 -32.55 4.17
C ASP A 451 -3.86 -32.68 5.52
N PRO A 452 -4.52 -33.16 6.59
CA PRO A 452 -3.90 -33.22 7.90
C PRO A 452 -2.75 -34.24 8.00
N THR A 453 -2.65 -35.18 7.05
CA THR A 453 -1.62 -36.24 7.04
C THR A 453 -0.35 -35.86 6.28
N THR A 454 -0.36 -34.72 5.56
CA THR A 454 0.80 -34.20 4.81
C THR A 454 1.07 -32.71 5.05
N LEU A 455 0.10 -31.99 5.64
CA LEU A 455 -0.01 -30.53 5.72
C LEU A 455 0.07 -29.80 4.37
N LEU A 456 -0.16 -30.50 3.26
CA LEU A 456 -0.25 -29.87 1.94
C LEU A 456 -1.64 -29.26 1.75
N THR A 457 -1.67 -27.99 1.36
CA THR A 457 -2.90 -27.30 0.99
C THR A 457 -3.38 -27.76 -0.38
N TYR A 458 -4.70 -27.74 -0.59
CA TYR A 458 -5.34 -28.04 -1.86
C TYR A 458 -6.40 -26.99 -2.21
N GLY A 459 -6.64 -26.83 -3.50
CA GLY A 459 -7.52 -25.81 -4.07
C GLY A 459 -9.02 -26.09 -3.92
N PHE A 460 -9.80 -25.34 -4.70
CA PHE A 460 -11.26 -25.30 -4.62
C PHE A 460 -11.89 -25.13 -6.00
N ASP A 461 -13.21 -25.19 -6.08
CA ASP A 461 -13.94 -24.81 -7.29
C ASP A 461 -14.19 -23.27 -7.35
N PRO A 462 -13.76 -22.54 -8.40
CA PRO A 462 -13.99 -21.09 -8.48
C PRO A 462 -15.46 -20.65 -8.50
N SER A 463 -16.38 -21.53 -8.90
CA SER A 463 -17.80 -21.23 -9.10
C SER A 463 -18.64 -21.50 -7.86
N SER A 464 -18.37 -22.56 -7.08
CA SER A 464 -19.03 -22.82 -5.79
C SER A 464 -18.22 -22.39 -4.55
N GLY A 465 -16.91 -22.31 -4.68
CA GLY A 465 -15.97 -22.05 -3.58
C GLY A 465 -15.69 -23.29 -2.72
N GLU A 466 -16.23 -24.45 -3.08
CA GLU A 466 -16.08 -25.70 -2.32
C GLU A 466 -14.66 -26.27 -2.46
N ALA A 467 -14.16 -26.83 -1.36
CA ALA A 467 -12.86 -27.48 -1.30
C ALA A 467 -12.79 -28.66 -2.31
N ARG A 468 -11.71 -28.73 -3.10
CA ARG A 468 -11.50 -29.77 -4.11
C ARG A 468 -10.07 -30.33 -4.00
N PRO A 469 -9.85 -31.36 -3.18
CA PRO A 469 -8.58 -32.08 -3.10
C PRO A 469 -8.04 -32.46 -4.49
N GLY A 470 -6.72 -32.40 -4.66
CA GLY A 470 -6.05 -32.60 -5.95
C GLY A 470 -6.11 -31.41 -6.93
N THR A 471 -6.89 -30.36 -6.63
CA THR A 471 -6.81 -29.07 -7.36
C THR A 471 -5.67 -28.24 -6.80
N VAL A 472 -4.99 -27.47 -7.65
CA VAL A 472 -3.97 -26.49 -7.24
C VAL A 472 -4.38 -25.10 -7.73
N MET A 473 -4.28 -24.10 -6.86
CA MET A 473 -4.41 -22.69 -7.20
C MET A 473 -3.02 -22.07 -7.34
N ARG A 474 -2.83 -21.17 -8.30
CA ARG A 474 -1.54 -20.52 -8.61
C ARG A 474 -1.58 -19.02 -8.34
N GLU A 475 -0.44 -18.35 -8.44
CA GLU A 475 -0.32 -16.89 -8.29
C GLU A 475 -1.28 -16.14 -9.23
N GLY A 476 -1.47 -16.65 -10.45
CA GLY A 476 -2.42 -16.11 -11.42
C GLY A 476 -3.89 -16.16 -10.97
N ASP A 477 -4.27 -17.15 -10.15
CA ASP A 477 -5.61 -17.25 -9.57
C ASP A 477 -5.81 -16.19 -8.47
N VAL A 478 -4.80 -15.99 -7.62
CA VAL A 478 -4.79 -14.92 -6.60
C VAL A 478 -4.89 -13.55 -7.27
N TYR A 479 -4.11 -13.32 -8.34
CA TYR A 479 -4.19 -12.10 -9.14
C TYR A 479 -5.58 -11.91 -9.76
N ALA A 480 -6.18 -12.96 -10.32
CA ALA A 480 -7.52 -12.92 -10.93
C ALA A 480 -8.63 -12.59 -9.93
N VAL A 481 -8.53 -13.09 -8.68
CA VAL A 481 -9.42 -12.75 -7.57
C VAL A 481 -9.33 -11.26 -7.22
N ILE A 482 -8.11 -10.76 -6.97
CA ILE A 482 -7.90 -9.35 -6.61
C ILE A 482 -8.33 -8.45 -7.77
N ALA A 483 -7.95 -8.79 -9.01
CA ALA A 483 -8.36 -8.06 -10.20
C ALA A 483 -9.90 -7.99 -10.32
N GLY A 484 -10.61 -9.09 -10.05
CA GLY A 484 -12.07 -9.11 -10.02
C GLY A 484 -12.67 -8.16 -8.98
N ALA A 485 -12.22 -8.23 -7.72
CA ALA A 485 -12.69 -7.33 -6.66
C ALA A 485 -12.37 -5.86 -6.94
N MET A 486 -11.24 -5.60 -7.59
CA MET A 486 -10.75 -4.28 -7.97
C MET A 486 -11.29 -3.78 -9.32
N GLY A 487 -12.16 -4.53 -10.02
CA GLY A 487 -12.71 -4.11 -11.33
C GLY A 487 -11.65 -3.98 -12.44
N VAL A 488 -10.55 -4.73 -12.34
CA VAL A 488 -9.45 -4.77 -13.32
C VAL A 488 -9.72 -5.91 -14.30
N GLU A 489 -9.89 -5.57 -15.57
CA GLU A 489 -10.05 -6.56 -16.65
C GLU A 489 -8.76 -6.80 -17.44
N TYR A 490 -8.56 -8.04 -17.86
CA TYR A 490 -7.47 -8.44 -18.75
C TYR A 490 -7.83 -9.70 -19.56
N PRO A 491 -7.22 -9.92 -20.75
CA PRO A 491 -7.50 -11.09 -21.57
C PRO A 491 -7.23 -12.39 -20.83
N GLY A 492 -8.20 -13.30 -20.80
CA GLY A 492 -8.07 -14.60 -20.13
C GLY A 492 -8.23 -14.58 -18.61
N ARG A 493 -8.66 -13.46 -18.00
CA ARG A 493 -8.97 -13.39 -16.56
C ARG A 493 -9.96 -14.48 -16.14
N ARG A 494 -9.55 -15.36 -15.23
CA ARG A 494 -10.42 -16.38 -14.62
C ARG A 494 -11.41 -15.73 -13.65
N ALA A 495 -12.68 -16.12 -13.72
CA ALA A 495 -13.72 -15.62 -12.82
C ALA A 495 -13.78 -16.44 -11.52
N PHE A 496 -14.02 -15.76 -10.40
CA PHE A 496 -14.17 -16.34 -9.06
C PHE A 496 -15.45 -15.84 -8.37
N PRO A 497 -16.65 -16.11 -8.94
CA PRO A 497 -17.92 -15.59 -8.41
C PRO A 497 -18.26 -16.13 -7.01
N ALA A 498 -17.67 -17.25 -6.60
CA ALA A 498 -17.80 -17.76 -5.25
C ALA A 498 -17.07 -16.93 -4.18
N LEU A 499 -16.15 -16.05 -4.59
CA LEU A 499 -15.15 -15.41 -3.73
C LEU A 499 -15.21 -13.88 -3.83
N VAL A 500 -15.41 -13.34 -5.03
CA VAL A 500 -15.69 -11.90 -5.28
C VAL A 500 -17.20 -11.63 -5.13
N ARG A 501 -17.58 -10.46 -4.62
CA ARG A 501 -19.00 -10.08 -4.47
C ARG A 501 -19.64 -9.61 -5.78
#